data_AF-A0A7Z7FRY3-F1
#
_entry.id   AF-A0A7Z7FRY3-F1
#
_cell.length_a   1.000
_cell.length_b   1.000
_cell.length_c   1.000
_cell.angle_alpha   90.00
_cell.angle_beta   90.00
_cell.angle_gamma   90.00
#
_symmetry.space_group_name_H-M   'P 1'
#
loop_
_entity.id
_entity.type
_entity.pdbx_description
1 polymer ?
#
loop_
_entity_poly.entity_id
_entity_poly.type
_entity_poly.pdbx_seq_one_letter_code
_entity_poly.pdbx_strand_id
1 'polypeptide(L)'
;MLQRSGADYKIKLPVTVTPVAAVSRLEHALSKFEAERYRCRHRLADARRCLASYQPRSGAGFASTAELDLKLQQLAEIEKDLAATGELEEAIDRAAA
;
A
#
# COMPACT_ATOMS: atom_id res chain seq x y z
N MET A 1 34.54 -14.14 14.99
CA MET A 1 33.98 -13.00 14.22
C MET A 1 32.61 -12.70 14.84
N LEU A 2 32.35 -11.46 15.26
CA LEU A 2 31.12 -11.12 15.98
C LEU A 2 30.07 -10.54 15.01
N GLN A 3 28.82 -10.95 15.11
CA GLN A 3 27.73 -10.42 14.28
C GLN A 3 26.85 -9.48 15.11
N ARG A 4 26.52 -8.31 14.57
CA ARG A 4 25.59 -7.37 15.22
C ARG A 4 24.16 -7.76 14.87
N SER A 5 23.26 -7.83 15.86
CA SER A 5 21.86 -8.19 15.61
C SER A 5 21.19 -7.18 14.67
N GLY A 6 20.43 -7.68 13.68
CA GLY A 6 19.78 -6.85 12.68
C GLY A 6 20.73 -6.17 11.68
N ALA A 7 21.97 -6.64 11.55
CA ALA A 7 22.91 -6.20 10.52
C ALA A 7 23.58 -7.40 9.82
N ASP A 8 23.77 -7.26 8.51
CA ASP A 8 24.38 -8.30 7.68
C ASP A 8 25.92 -8.30 7.71
N TYR A 9 26.51 -7.30 8.38
CA TYR A 9 27.96 -7.18 8.49
C TYR A 9 28.48 -7.74 9.82
N LYS A 10 29.69 -8.27 9.76
CA LYS A 10 30.39 -8.89 10.88
C LYS A 10 31.59 -8.04 11.31
N ILE A 11 31.80 -7.91 12.62
CA ILE A 11 32.92 -7.21 13.22
C ILE A 11 34.13 -8.16 13.29
N LYS A 12 35.21 -7.80 12.59
CA LYS A 12 36.46 -8.57 12.56
C LYS A 12 37.30 -8.28 13.81
N LEU A 13 37.48 -9.32 14.63
CA LEU A 13 38.32 -9.31 15.83
C LEU A 13 39.30 -10.50 15.79
N PRO A 14 40.33 -10.48 14.93
CA PRO A 14 41.38 -11.49 14.97
C PRO A 14 42.26 -11.33 16.22
N VAL A 15 42.89 -12.42 16.66
CA VAL A 15 43.71 -12.49 17.89
C VAL A 15 44.90 -11.53 17.87
N THR A 16 45.33 -11.09 16.69
CA THR A 16 46.42 -10.12 16.49
C THR A 16 46.03 -8.66 16.77
N VAL A 17 44.74 -8.37 17.00
CA VAL A 17 44.27 -7.01 17.31
C VAL A 17 44.53 -6.71 18.78
N THR A 18 45.13 -5.55 19.05
CA THR A 18 45.32 -5.09 20.43
C THR A 18 43.98 -4.88 21.12
N PRO A 19 43.89 -5.07 22.45
CA PRO A 19 42.65 -4.85 23.19
C PRO A 19 42.02 -3.47 22.92
N VAL A 20 42.85 -2.41 22.85
CA VAL A 20 42.38 -1.04 22.54
C VAL A 20 41.75 -0.96 21.15
N ALA A 21 42.40 -1.51 20.13
CA ALA A 21 41.86 -1.49 18.77
C ALA A 21 40.59 -2.37 18.64
N ALA A 22 40.47 -3.43 19.43
CA ALA A 22 39.24 -4.23 19.51
C ALA A 22 38.08 -3.40 20.08
N VAL A 23 38.32 -2.65 21.16
CA VAL A 23 37.32 -1.74 21.76
C VAL A 23 36.91 -0.65 20.78
N SER A 24 37.86 0.03 20.13
CA SER A 24 37.53 1.10 19.17
C SER A 24 36.68 0.59 17.98
N ARG A 25 36.89 -0.66 17.54
CA ARG A 25 36.05 -1.27 16.49
C ARG A 25 34.62 -1.53 16.96
N LEU A 26 34.47 -1.96 18.22
CA LEU A 26 33.15 -2.16 18.83
C LEU A 26 32.43 -0.82 19.01
N GLU A 27 33.11 0.19 19.55
CA GLU A 27 32.58 1.55 19.71
C GLU A 27 32.12 2.12 18.37
N HIS A 28 32.93 1.99 17.33
CA HIS A 28 32.55 2.45 16.00
C HIS A 28 31.31 1.72 15.46
N ALA A 29 31.26 0.40 15.57
CA ALA A 29 30.11 -0.39 15.11
C ALA A 29 28.82 -0.10 15.89
N LEU A 30 28.95 0.32 17.16
CA LEU A 30 27.84 0.67 18.03
C LEU A 30 27.46 2.16 17.95
N SER A 31 28.34 3.04 17.45
CA SER A 31 28.12 4.49 17.41
C SER A 31 26.82 4.91 16.70
N LYS A 32 26.40 4.16 15.67
CA LYS A 32 25.17 4.43 14.89
C LYS A 32 23.93 3.72 15.43
N PHE A 33 24.09 2.84 16.41
CA PHE A 33 23.02 1.94 16.86
C PHE A 33 21.82 2.71 17.43
N GLU A 34 22.07 3.79 18.17
CA GLU A 34 21.00 4.60 18.76
C GLU A 34 20.18 5.33 17.69
N ALA A 35 20.84 5.94 16.70
CA ALA A 35 20.19 6.58 15.57
C ALA A 35 19.38 5.59 14.73
N GLU A 36 19.90 4.38 14.50
CA GLU A 36 19.18 3.30 13.79
C GLU A 36 17.96 2.82 14.59
N ARG A 37 18.09 2.63 15.90
CA ARG A 37 16.98 2.28 16.79
C ARG A 37 15.90 3.35 16.77
N TYR A 38 16.28 4.63 16.82
CA TYR A 38 15.35 5.74 16.74
C TYR A 38 14.57 5.72 15.42
N ARG A 39 15.26 5.61 14.28
CA ARG A 39 14.62 5.50 12.95
C ARG A 39 13.68 4.31 12.86
N CYS A 40 14.08 3.15 13.38
CA CYS A 40 13.24 1.95 13.40
C CYS A 40 11.96 2.17 14.21
N ARG A 41 12.09 2.76 15.42
CA ARG A 41 10.93 3.10 16.26
C ARG A 41 10.00 4.12 15.60
N HIS A 42 10.57 5.14 14.96
CA HIS A 42 9.78 6.14 14.23
C HIS A 42 8.98 5.49 13.09
N ARG A 43 9.66 4.71 12.23
CA ARG A 43 8.99 3.97 11.14
C ARG A 43 7.91 3.02 11.64
N LEU A 44 8.15 2.34 12.76
CA LEU A 44 7.16 1.47 13.39
C LEU A 44 5.95 2.26 13.90
N ALA A 45 6.17 3.42 14.52
CA ALA A 45 5.09 4.28 14.99
C ALA A 45 4.24 4.81 13.83
N ASP A 46 4.89 5.27 12.76
CA ASP A 46 4.20 5.73 11.54
C ASP A 46 3.38 4.61 10.90
N ALA A 47 3.98 3.44 10.72
CA ALA A 47 3.29 2.27 10.14
C ALA A 47 2.07 1.86 10.97
N ARG A 48 2.19 1.87 12.31
CA ARG A 48 1.06 1.59 13.21
C ARG A 48 -0.05 2.63 13.09
N ARG A 49 0.30 3.92 12.98
CA ARG A 49 -0.66 5.00 12.76
C ARG A 49 -1.40 4.84 11.44
N CYS A 50 -0.67 4.57 10.36
CA CYS A 50 -1.26 4.30 9.04
C CYS A 50 -2.19 3.08 9.09
N LEU A 51 -1.74 1.97 9.70
CA LEU A 51 -2.53 0.76 9.84
C LEU A 51 -3.85 1.02 10.57
N ALA A 52 -3.81 1.71 11.71
CA ALA A 52 -5.01 2.04 12.47
C ALA A 52 -6.01 2.89 11.67
N SER A 53 -5.54 3.77 10.78
CA SER A 53 -6.41 4.55 9.90
C SER A 53 -7.07 3.70 8.80
N TYR A 54 -6.37 2.69 8.30
CA TYR A 54 -6.88 1.82 7.23
C TYR A 54 -7.73 0.66 7.75
N GLN A 55 -7.49 0.19 8.98
CA GLN A 55 -8.15 -0.98 9.52
C GLN A 55 -9.68 -0.91 9.54
N PRO A 56 -10.34 0.24 9.88
CA PRO A 56 -11.79 0.36 9.77
C PRO A 56 -12.33 0.26 8.34
N ARG A 57 -11.50 0.58 7.34
CA ARG A 57 -11.86 0.50 5.91
C ARG A 57 -11.55 -0.87 5.31
N SER A 58 -10.77 -1.69 6.01
CA SER A 58 -10.43 -3.03 5.56
C SER A 58 -11.66 -3.92 5.64
N GLY A 59 -12.12 -4.42 4.48
CA GLY A 59 -13.34 -5.24 4.38
C GLY A 59 -14.65 -4.44 4.45
N ALA A 60 -14.59 -3.12 4.57
CA ALA A 60 -15.77 -2.29 4.44
C ALA A 60 -16.21 -2.23 2.97
N GLY A 61 -17.52 -2.37 2.72
CA GLY A 61 -18.10 -2.14 1.39
C GLY A 61 -17.92 -0.69 0.96
N PHE A 62 -17.93 -0.45 -0.36
CA PHE A 62 -17.93 0.91 -0.88
C PHE A 62 -19.29 1.56 -0.60
N ALA A 63 -19.27 2.79 -0.08
CA ALA A 63 -20.49 3.45 0.40
C ALA A 63 -21.57 3.62 -0.69
N SER A 64 -21.15 3.79 -1.95
CA SER A 64 -22.06 4.01 -3.08
C SER A 64 -22.32 2.76 -3.91
N THR A 65 -22.05 1.54 -3.41
CA THR A 65 -22.34 0.31 -4.17
C THR A 65 -23.83 0.22 -4.55
N ALA A 66 -24.73 0.41 -3.59
CA ALA A 66 -26.17 0.36 -3.84
C ALA A 66 -26.65 1.47 -4.80
N GLU A 67 -26.05 2.66 -4.72
CA GLU A 67 -26.33 3.76 -5.64
C GLU A 67 -25.85 3.44 -7.05
N LEU A 68 -24.65 2.86 -7.19
CA LEU A 68 -24.10 2.45 -8.47
C LEU A 68 -24.99 1.37 -9.12
N ASP A 69 -25.44 0.38 -8.36
CA ASP A 69 -26.34 -0.66 -8.86
C ASP A 69 -27.65 -0.06 -9.39
N LEU A 70 -28.23 0.89 -8.66
CA LEU A 70 -29.43 1.61 -9.09
C LEU A 70 -29.17 2.40 -10.38
N LYS A 71 -28.02 3.08 -10.48
CA LYS A 71 -27.67 3.86 -11.67
C LYS A 71 -27.45 2.97 -12.90
N LEU A 72 -26.85 1.80 -12.72
CA LEU A 72 -26.68 0.83 -13.80
C LEU A 72 -28.03 0.30 -14.29
N GLN A 73 -28.97 0.03 -13.40
CA GLN A 73 -30.34 -0.35 -13.79
C GLN A 73 -31.06 0.76 -14.55
N GLN A 74 -30.97 2.00 -14.07
CA GLN A 74 -31.54 3.17 -14.76
C GLN A 74 -30.95 3.34 -16.16
N LEU A 75 -29.64 3.18 -16.30
CA LEU A 75 -28.97 3.28 -17.59
C LEU A 75 -29.45 2.20 -18.57
N ALA A 76 -29.57 0.96 -18.11
CA ALA A 76 -30.04 -0.14 -18.95
C ALA A 76 -31.48 0.06 -19.47
N GLU A 77 -32.37 0.65 -18.67
CA GLU A 77 -33.72 0.99 -19.15
C GLU A 77 -33.68 2.13 -20.18
N ILE A 78 -32.88 3.18 -19.95
CA ILE A 78 -32.71 4.27 -20.92
C ILE A 78 -32.15 3.74 -22.25
N GLU A 79 -31.18 2.83 -22.20
CA GLU A 79 -30.60 2.23 -23.40
C GLU A 79 -31.64 1.42 -24.21
N LYS A 80 -32.53 0.68 -23.54
CA LYS A 80 -33.62 -0.04 -24.20
C LYS A 80 -34.63 0.91 -24.83
N ASP A 81 -35.05 1.93 -24.10
CA ASP A 81 -36.00 2.93 -24.59
C ASP A 81 -35.43 3.63 -25.84
N LEU A 82 -34.14 4.00 -25.79
CA LEU A 82 -33.47 4.65 -26.90
C LEU A 82 -33.38 3.75 -28.13
N ALA A 83 -33.02 2.47 -27.95
CA ALA A 83 -32.99 1.49 -29.03
C ALA A 83 -34.38 1.32 -29.68
N ALA A 84 -35.44 1.21 -28.87
CA ALA A 84 -36.80 1.08 -29.37
C ALA A 84 -37.26 2.32 -30.16
N THR A 85 -36.88 3.53 -29.72
CA THR A 85 -37.17 4.75 -30.49
C THR A 85 -36.44 4.80 -31.82
N GLY A 86 -35.16 4.39 -31.87
CA GLY A 86 -34.40 4.33 -33.12
C GLY A 86 -34.94 3.28 -34.09
N GLU A 87 -35.31 2.10 -33.61
CA GLU A 87 -35.94 1.05 -34.42
C GLU A 87 -37.30 1.51 -35.00
N LEU A 88 -38.06 2.29 -34.24
CA LEU A 88 -39.33 2.87 -34.70
C LEU A 88 -39.10 3.93 -35.79
N GLU A 89 -38.13 4.83 -35.62
CA GLU A 89 -37.77 5.81 -36.64
C GLU A 89 -37.33 5.13 -37.95
N GLU A 90 -36.44 4.13 -37.87
CA GLU A 90 -36.01 3.36 -39.04
C GLU A 90 -37.15 2.59 -39.74
N ALA A 91 -38.17 2.16 -38.99
CA ALA A 91 -39.35 1.50 -39.55
C ALA A 91 -40.27 2.50 -40.27
N ILE A 92 -40.45 3.71 -39.73
CA ILE A 92 -41.21 4.79 -40.34
C ILE A 92 -40.53 5.23 -41.65
N ASP A 93 -39.21 5.45 -41.63
CA ASP A 93 -38.45 5.85 -42.81
C ASP A 93 -38.51 4.80 -43.93
N ARG A 94 -38.46 3.50 -43.58
CA ARG A 94 -38.65 2.41 -44.54
C ARG A 94 -40.06 2.32 -45.11
N ALA A 95 -41.09 2.69 -44.35
CA ALA A 95 -42.47 2.69 -44.81
C ALA A 95 -42.81 3.92 -45.69
N ALA A 96 -42.02 4.99 -45.58
CA ALA A 96 -42.17 6.22 -46.35
C ALA A 96 -41.37 6.24 -47.67
N ALA A 97 -40.47 5.27 -47.88
CA ALA A 97 -39.67 5.08 -49.10
C ALA A 97 -40.33 4.11 -50.08
#